data_AF-A0A7Y5B1B9-F1
#
_entry.id   AF-A0A7Y5B1B9-F1
#
_cell.length_a   1.000
_cell.length_b   1.000
_cell.length_c   1.000
_cell.angle_alpha   90.00
_cell.angle_beta   90.00
_cell.angle_gamma   90.00
#
_symmetry.space_group_name_H-M   'P 1'
#
loop_
_entity.id
_entity.type
_entity.pdbx_description
1 polymer ?
#
loop_
_entity_poly.entity_id
_entity_poly.type
_entity_poly.pdbx_seq_one_letter_code
_entity_poly.pdbx_strand_id
1 'polypeptide(L)' 'MDKKYQFANLSSEDLQQVHNLEKQLSDEKGEEVILIAYHDQNKKQ' A
#
# COMPACT_ATOMS: atom_id res chain seq x y z
N MET A 1 3.49 -19.31 12.11
CA MET A 1 2.84 -19.22 10.78
C MET A 1 3.05 -17.81 10.26
N ASP A 2 4.07 -17.63 9.43
CA ASP A 2 4.37 -16.36 8.77
C ASP A 2 3.27 -16.02 7.78
N LYS A 3 2.39 -15.07 8.16
CA LYS A 3 1.41 -14.50 7.24
C LYS A 3 2.16 -13.68 6.20
N LYS A 4 2.44 -14.28 5.04
CA LYS A 4 2.94 -13.57 3.87
C LYS A 4 1.77 -12.87 3.21
N TYR A 5 1.65 -11.57 3.46
CA TYR A 5 0.73 -10.73 2.71
C TYR A 5 1.23 -10.67 1.26
N GLN A 6 0.42 -11.15 0.33
CA GLN A 6 0.72 -10.99 -1.09
C GLN A 6 0.51 -9.52 -1.44
N PHE A 7 1.49 -8.92 -2.12
CA PHE A 7 1.33 -7.58 -2.69
C PHE A 7 0.09 -7.59 -3.58
N ALA A 8 -0.73 -6.56 -3.48
CA ALA A 8 -1.83 -6.36 -4.42
C ALA A 8 -1.27 -6.41 -5.85
N ASN A 9 -2.06 -6.88 -6.83
CA ASN A 9 -1.72 -6.85 -8.26
C ASN A 9 -1.69 -5.39 -8.75
N LEU A 10 -0.71 -4.64 -8.24
CA LEU A 10 -0.43 -3.27 -8.61
C LEU A 10 0.47 -3.30 -9.83
N SER A 11 0.20 -2.41 -10.77
CA SER A 11 1.14 -2.19 -11.86
C SER A 11 2.46 -1.63 -11.29
N SER A 12 3.55 -1.72 -12.04
CA SER A 12 4.82 -1.12 -11.63
C SER A 12 4.70 0.38 -11.36
N GLU A 13 3.80 1.06 -12.09
CA GLU A 13 3.51 2.48 -11.90
C GLU A 13 2.78 2.74 -10.58
N ASP A 14 1.76 1.94 -10.27
CA ASP A 14 1.03 2.04 -9.00
C ASP A 14 1.93 1.74 -7.80
N LEU A 15 2.81 0.73 -7.91
CA LEU A 15 3.80 0.41 -6.88
C LEU A 15 4.73 1.58 -6.60
N GLN A 16 5.20 2.26 -7.65
CA GLN A 16 6.07 3.42 -7.51
C GLN A 16 5.35 4.60 -6.83
N GLN A 17 4.07 4.80 -7.15
CA GLN A 17 3.26 5.83 -6.47
C GLN A 17 3.07 5.51 -4.99
N VAL A 18 2.77 4.26 -4.63
CA VAL A 18 2.63 3.83 -3.23
C VAL A 18 3.93 4.05 -2.47
N HIS A 19 5.08 3.65 -3.02
CA HIS A 19 6.37 3.87 -2.36
C HIS A 19 6.71 5.35 -2.19
N ASN A 20 6.39 6.20 -3.16
CA ASN A 20 6.59 7.64 -3.03
C ASN A 20 5.73 8.21 -1.89
N LEU A 21 4.49 7.76 -1.76
CA LEU A 21 3.57 8.11 -0.69
C LEU A 21 4.06 7.65 0.68
N GLU A 22 4.49 6.39 0.80
CA GLU A 22 5.07 5.83 2.03
C GLU A 22 6.27 6.64 2.50
N LYS A 23 7.17 6.98 1.57
CA LYS A 23 8.36 7.78 1.86
C LYS A 23 8.00 9.18 2.33
N GLN A 24 7.11 9.87 1.61
CA GLN A 24 6.70 11.22 1.98
C GLN A 24 6.06 11.24 3.37
N LEU A 25 5.15 10.31 3.65
CA LEU A 25 4.48 10.22 4.94
C LEU A 25 5.44 9.85 6.08
N SER A 26 6.42 8.98 5.81
CA SER A 26 7.45 8.62 6.79
C SER A 26 8.36 9.81 7.11
N ASP A 27 8.75 10.58 6.09
CA ASP A 27 9.55 11.81 6.25
C ASP A 27 8.78 12.88 7.04
N GLU A 28 7.46 13.02 6.79
CA GLU A 28 6.59 13.97 7.51
C GLU A 28 6.34 13.57 8.97
N LYS A 29 6.23 12.28 9.27
CA LYS A 29 5.92 11.75 10.61
C LYS A 29 7.16 11.49 11.46
N GLY A 30 8.32 11.28 10.83
CA GLY A 30 9.54 10.80 11.50
C GLY A 30 9.43 9.36 11.99
N GLU A 31 8.48 8.59 11.47
CA GLU A 31 8.18 7.21 11.86
C GLU A 31 7.90 6.36 10.61
N GLU A 32 8.07 5.04 10.71
CA GLU A 32 7.78 4.12 9.61
C GLU A 32 6.27 4.05 9.33
N VAL A 33 5.86 4.38 8.10
CA VAL A 33 4.47 4.33 7.66
C VAL A 33 4.28 3.20 6.65
N ILE A 34 3.35 2.28 6.94
CA ILE A 34 2.96 1.19 6.04
C ILE A 34 1.55 1.45 5.52
N LEU A 35 1.38 1.47 4.20
CA LEU A 35 0.07 1.66 3.57
C LEU A 35 -0.56 0.31 3.22
N ILE A 36 -1.79 0.07 3.71
CA ILE A 36 -2.56 -1.14 3.41
C ILE A 36 -3.84 -0.73 2.69
N ALA A 37 -3.93 -1.07 1.41
CA ALA A 37 -5.12 -0.84 0.58
C ALA A 37 -5.96 -2.12 0.47
N TYR A 38 -7.27 -1.98 0.64
CA TYR A 38 -8.23 -3.07 0.45
C TYR A 38 -9.07 -2.79 -0.80
N HIS A 39 -9.20 -3.78 -1.67
CA HIS A 39 -10.19 -3.73 -2.73
C HIS A 39 -11.48 -4.37 -2.21
N ASP A 40 -12.49 -3.55 -1.92
CA ASP A 40 -13.80 -4.05 -1.53
C ASP A 40 -14.49 -4.66 -2.77
N GLN A 41 -14.59 -5.99 -2.79
CA GLN A 41 -15.30 -6.72 -3.85
C GLN A 41 -16.83 -6.60 -3.75
N ASN A 42 -17.33 -5.84 -2.77
CA ASN A 42 -18.75 -5.68 -2.45
C ASN A 42 -19.33 -4.36 -2.97
N LYS A 43 -18.77 -3.80 -4.05
CA LYS A 43 -19.55 -2.93 -4.94
C LYS A 43 -20.59 -3.80 -5.67
N LYS A 44 -21.72 -4.02 -5.01
CA LYS A 44 -22.98 -4.30 -5.71
C LYS A 44 -23.18 -3.15 -6.71
N GLN A 45 -23.16 -3.54 -7.98
CA GLN A 45 -23.79 -2.94 -9.17
C GLN A 45 -24.24 -1.49 -9.08
#